data_AF-A0A8H9MHR1-F1
#
_entry.id   AF-A0A8H9MHR1-F1
#
_cell.length_a   1.000
_cell.length_b   1.000
_cell.length_c   1.000
_cell.angle_alpha   90.00
_cell.angle_beta   90.00
_cell.angle_gamma   90.00
#
_symmetry.space_group_name_H-M   'P 1'
#
loop_
_entity.id
_entity.type
_entity.pdbx_description
1 polymer ?
#
loop_
_entity_poly.entity_id
_entity_poly.type
_entity_poly.pdbx_seq_one_letter_code
_entity_poly.pdbx_strand_id
1 'polypeptide(L)'
;MNDSDPKSKADVLGAIDSAWTTLVSFFEPLTGAQMTVPTDAAGWSVKDHLVHLAVWLQAVPALVEGRSLAAALGVSEETYREGFDAVNAELHRQTQHIALDDVLRRLRDTHASTRDLLEKMDEQDFFKPFNHFQPASTRTYPIVRWIIGDTAEHYLEHIPWMRAIIESDPG
;
A
#
# COMPACT_ATOMS: atom_id res chain seq x y z
N MET A 1 -9.90 21.70 -0.08
CA MET A 1 -10.25 20.46 -0.81
C MET A 1 -9.99 20.74 -2.27
N ASN A 2 -9.15 19.92 -2.90
CA ASN A 2 -9.09 19.91 -4.36
C ASN A 2 -10.36 19.22 -4.87
N ASP A 3 -10.82 19.53 -6.08
CA ASP A 3 -12.06 18.94 -6.61
C ASP A 3 -12.01 17.40 -6.76
N SER A 4 -10.82 16.80 -6.65
CA SER A 4 -10.57 15.36 -6.68
C SER A 4 -10.53 14.67 -5.32
N ASP A 5 -10.60 15.39 -4.19
CA ASP A 5 -10.62 14.75 -2.86
C ASP A 5 -11.96 14.00 -2.68
N PRO A 6 -11.96 12.74 -2.19
CA PRO A 6 -13.20 12.01 -1.86
C PRO A 6 -14.08 12.81 -0.90
N LYS A 7 -15.39 12.79 -1.12
CA LYS A 7 -16.34 13.65 -0.37
C LYS A 7 -17.19 12.86 0.61
N SER A 8 -17.16 11.53 0.53
CA SER A 8 -17.88 10.61 1.42
C SER A 8 -17.06 9.35 1.69
N LYS A 9 -17.43 8.60 2.72
CA LYS A 9 -16.88 7.25 2.95
C LYS A 9 -17.16 6.33 1.76
N ALA A 10 -18.32 6.45 1.13
CA ALA A 10 -18.69 5.66 -0.04
C ALA A 10 -17.74 5.91 -1.23
N ASP A 11 -17.34 7.17 -1.46
CA ASP A 11 -16.37 7.50 -2.51
C ASP A 11 -15.00 6.84 -2.24
N VAL A 12 -14.55 6.85 -0.98
CA VAL A 12 -13.28 6.25 -0.57
C VAL A 12 -13.29 4.75 -0.78
N LEU A 13 -14.31 4.07 -0.25
CA LEU A 13 -14.44 2.62 -0.39
C LEU A 13 -14.60 2.21 -1.86
N GLY A 14 -15.37 2.95 -2.65
CA GLY A 14 -15.52 2.71 -4.08
C GLY A 14 -14.19 2.86 -4.85
N ALA A 15 -13.38 3.87 -4.51
CA ALA A 15 -12.06 4.05 -5.11
C ALA A 15 -11.11 2.89 -4.76
N ILE A 16 -11.12 2.44 -3.50
CA ILE A 16 -10.32 1.29 -3.02
C ILE A 16 -10.73 0.01 -3.75
N ASP A 17 -12.03 -0.30 -3.77
CA ASP A 17 -12.56 -1.52 -4.37
C ASP A 17 -12.28 -1.55 -5.90
N SER A 18 -12.39 -0.40 -6.57
CA SER A 18 -12.08 -0.27 -8.01
C SER A 18 -10.59 -0.45 -8.29
N ALA A 19 -9.72 0.24 -7.56
CA ALA A 19 -8.27 0.14 -7.74
C ALA A 19 -7.75 -1.27 -7.40
N TRP A 20 -8.30 -1.90 -6.37
CA TRP A 20 -8.00 -3.29 -6.02
C TRP A 20 -8.38 -4.24 -7.15
N THR A 21 -9.58 -4.08 -7.71
CA THR A 21 -10.02 -4.89 -8.87
C THR A 21 -9.08 -4.71 -10.05
N THR A 22 -8.62 -3.48 -10.32
CA THR A 22 -7.62 -3.21 -11.37
C THR A 22 -6.28 -3.89 -11.08
N LEU A 23 -5.78 -3.82 -9.84
CA LEU A 23 -4.53 -4.47 -9.45
C LEU A 23 -4.62 -6.00 -9.58
N VAL A 24 -5.67 -6.61 -9.05
CA VAL A 24 -5.89 -8.07 -9.14
C VAL A 24 -5.99 -8.51 -10.59
N SER A 25 -6.77 -7.80 -11.41
CA SER A 25 -6.92 -8.11 -12.83
C SER A 25 -5.61 -8.01 -13.61
N PHE A 26 -4.68 -7.18 -13.15
CA PHE A 26 -3.35 -7.05 -13.73
C PHE A 26 -2.46 -8.25 -13.39
N PHE A 27 -2.33 -8.62 -12.11
CA PHE A 27 -1.36 -9.65 -11.70
C PHE A 27 -1.91 -11.07 -11.82
N GLU A 28 -3.21 -11.31 -11.63
CA GLU A 28 -3.79 -12.66 -11.60
C GLU A 28 -3.51 -13.51 -12.85
N PRO A 29 -3.48 -12.94 -14.08
CA PRO A 29 -3.13 -13.71 -15.28
C PRO A 29 -1.63 -14.03 -15.42
N LEU A 30 -0.75 -13.39 -14.65
CA LEU A 30 0.69 -13.57 -14.79
C LEU A 30 1.13 -14.94 -14.25
N THR A 31 2.08 -15.56 -14.93
CA THR A 31 2.72 -16.79 -14.46
C THR A 31 3.65 -16.50 -13.28
N GLY A 32 3.94 -17.53 -12.47
CA GLY A 32 4.91 -17.42 -11.38
C GLY A 32 6.30 -16.97 -11.85
N ALA A 33 6.73 -17.40 -13.05
CA ALA A 33 7.98 -16.95 -13.65
C ALA A 33 7.96 -15.46 -13.99
N GLN A 34 6.89 -14.98 -14.64
CA GLN A 34 6.70 -13.55 -14.91
C GLN A 34 6.70 -12.72 -13.61
N MET A 35 6.19 -13.25 -12.50
CA MET A 35 6.18 -12.51 -11.25
C MET A 35 7.54 -12.47 -10.52
N THR A 36 8.43 -13.43 -10.77
CA THR A 36 9.60 -13.70 -9.91
C THR A 36 10.94 -13.61 -10.60
N VAL A 37 10.99 -13.72 -11.93
CA VAL A 37 12.23 -13.75 -12.71
C VAL A 37 12.62 -12.38 -13.26
N PRO A 38 11.77 -11.67 -14.03
CA PRO A 38 12.16 -10.39 -14.56
C PRO A 38 12.25 -9.34 -13.45
N THR A 39 13.27 -8.51 -13.52
CA THR A 39 13.49 -7.40 -12.60
C THR A 39 13.76 -6.12 -13.35
N ASP A 40 13.43 -4.99 -12.74
CA ASP A 40 13.89 -3.70 -13.23
C ASP A 40 15.42 -3.51 -13.01
N ALA A 41 15.93 -2.33 -13.37
CA ALA A 41 17.34 -1.99 -13.19
C ALA A 41 17.78 -1.89 -11.71
N ALA A 42 16.83 -1.74 -10.78
CA ALA A 42 17.05 -1.72 -9.34
C ALA A 42 16.92 -3.12 -8.70
N GLY A 43 16.59 -4.15 -9.49
CA GLY A 43 16.43 -5.52 -9.03
C GLY A 43 15.05 -5.86 -8.46
N TRP A 44 14.04 -5.01 -8.66
CA TRP A 44 12.67 -5.26 -8.21
C TRP A 44 11.91 -6.12 -9.21
N SER A 45 11.31 -7.20 -8.75
CA SER A 45 10.36 -7.99 -9.53
C SER A 45 8.91 -7.56 -9.25
N VAL A 46 7.96 -8.08 -10.04
CA VAL A 46 6.51 -7.90 -9.76
C VAL A 46 6.15 -8.38 -8.35
N LYS A 47 6.68 -9.53 -7.92
CA LYS A 47 6.51 -10.05 -6.55
C LYS A 47 6.99 -9.02 -5.50
N ASP A 48 8.10 -8.34 -5.74
CA ASP A 48 8.64 -7.35 -4.79
C ASP A 48 7.73 -6.12 -4.69
N HIS A 49 7.16 -5.66 -5.81
CA HIS A 49 6.13 -4.63 -5.78
C HIS A 49 4.85 -5.08 -5.05
N LEU A 50 4.39 -6.32 -5.27
CA LEU A 50 3.19 -6.82 -4.60
C LEU A 50 3.37 -6.93 -3.08
N VAL A 51 4.53 -7.39 -2.59
CA VAL A 51 4.79 -7.45 -1.15
C VAL A 51 5.01 -6.05 -0.56
N HIS A 52 5.60 -5.13 -1.32
CA HIS A 52 5.74 -3.73 -0.92
C HIS A 52 4.38 -3.06 -0.69
N LEU A 53 3.44 -3.22 -1.63
CA LEU A 53 2.05 -2.78 -1.47
C LEU A 53 1.41 -3.38 -0.22
N ALA A 54 1.59 -4.68 0.00
CA ALA A 54 1.03 -5.37 1.17
C ALA A 54 1.60 -4.87 2.50
N VAL A 55 2.88 -4.49 2.55
CA VAL A 55 3.51 -3.99 3.77
C VAL A 55 3.07 -2.56 4.06
N TRP A 56 3.12 -1.66 3.06
CA TRP A 56 2.69 -0.28 3.23
C TRP A 56 1.23 -0.15 3.63
N LEU A 57 0.38 -1.01 3.09
CA LEU A 57 -1.03 -1.08 3.47
C LEU A 57 -1.25 -1.31 4.98
N GLN A 58 -0.29 -1.91 5.70
CA GLN A 58 -0.37 -2.11 7.15
C GLN A 58 -0.30 -0.79 7.94
N ALA A 59 0.17 0.30 7.33
CA ALA A 59 0.14 1.62 7.93
C ALA A 59 -1.29 2.17 8.07
N VAL A 60 -2.23 1.77 7.20
CA VAL A 60 -3.63 2.23 7.25
C VAL A 60 -4.35 1.80 8.54
N PRO A 61 -4.42 0.51 8.92
CA PRO A 61 -5.03 0.10 10.17
C PRO A 61 -4.30 0.71 11.38
N ALA A 62 -2.97 0.80 11.32
CA ALA A 62 -2.20 1.43 12.40
C ALA A 62 -2.52 2.92 12.56
N LEU A 63 -2.71 3.64 11.45
CA LEU A 63 -3.11 5.04 11.47
C LEU A 63 -4.48 5.21 12.12
N VAL A 64 -5.51 4.50 11.67
CA VAL A 64 -6.88 4.68 12.18
C VAL A 64 -7.03 4.23 13.64
N GLU A 65 -6.20 3.29 14.09
CA GLU A 65 -6.15 2.82 15.48
C GLU A 65 -5.22 3.65 16.38
N GLY A 66 -4.53 4.67 15.83
CA GLY A 66 -3.57 5.51 16.57
C GLY A 66 -2.32 4.78 17.06
N ARG A 67 -1.91 3.70 16.38
CA ARG A 67 -0.69 2.93 16.67
C ARG A 67 0.54 3.51 15.96
N SER A 68 1.74 3.11 16.39
CA SER A 68 2.98 3.50 15.71
C SER A 68 3.00 2.96 14.27
N LEU A 69 3.22 3.87 13.31
CA LEU A 69 3.36 3.53 11.90
C LEU A 69 4.67 2.79 11.63
N ALA A 70 5.77 3.18 12.29
CA ALA A 70 7.05 2.49 12.18
C ALA A 70 6.93 1.02 12.64
N ALA A 71 6.31 0.80 13.80
CA ALA A 71 6.07 -0.55 14.33
C ALA A 71 5.16 -1.38 13.41
N ALA A 72 4.14 -0.76 12.80
CA ALA A 72 3.26 -1.43 11.86
C ALA A 72 3.97 -1.87 10.57
N LEU A 73 4.93 -1.06 10.10
CA LEU A 73 5.77 -1.40 8.96
C LEU A 73 6.93 -2.35 9.32
N GLY A 74 7.17 -2.63 10.61
CA GLY A 74 8.29 -3.45 11.04
C GLY A 74 9.66 -2.76 10.89
N VAL A 75 9.69 -1.43 10.92
CA VAL A 75 10.92 -0.62 10.87
C VAL A 75 11.15 0.13 12.18
N SER A 76 12.39 0.56 12.40
CA SER A 76 12.70 1.38 13.57
C SER A 76 12.12 2.80 13.44
N GLU A 77 11.86 3.47 14.56
CA GLU A 77 11.47 4.89 14.58
C GLU A 77 12.56 5.81 14.00
N GLU A 78 13.83 5.37 14.02
CA GLU A 78 14.94 6.07 13.37
C GLU A 78 14.82 5.99 11.85
N THR A 79 14.72 4.78 11.30
CA THR A 79 14.51 4.53 9.87
C THR A 79 13.26 5.24 9.35
N TYR A 80 12.15 5.20 10.11
CA TYR A 80 10.92 5.89 9.72
C TYR A 80 11.08 7.40 9.63
N ARG A 81 11.96 8.00 10.46
CA ARG A 81 12.23 9.44 10.48
C ARG A 81 13.18 9.88 9.36
N GLU A 82 14.05 8.99 8.88
CA GLU A 82 14.94 9.24 7.74
C GLU A 82 14.16 9.43 6.43
N GLY A 83 12.96 8.85 6.32
CA GLY A 83 12.04 9.08 5.23
C GLY A 83 11.76 7.83 4.38
N PHE A 84 10.97 8.01 3.33
CA PHE A 84 10.44 6.89 2.55
C PHE A 84 11.51 6.06 1.86
N ASP A 85 12.60 6.66 1.37
CA ASP A 85 13.67 5.90 0.72
C ASP A 85 14.35 4.92 1.68
N ALA A 86 14.62 5.34 2.92
CA ALA A 86 15.22 4.50 3.94
C ALA A 86 14.26 3.37 4.37
N VAL A 87 12.99 3.70 4.55
CA VAL A 87 11.93 2.71 4.83
C VAL A 87 11.83 1.70 3.68
N ASN A 88 11.76 2.16 2.44
CA ASN A 88 11.61 1.31 1.26
C ASN A 88 12.80 0.37 1.08
N ALA A 89 14.03 0.85 1.25
CA ALA A 89 15.23 0.03 1.19
C ALA A 89 15.23 -1.07 2.26
N GLU A 90 14.84 -0.73 3.48
CA GLU A 90 14.75 -1.70 4.58
C GLU A 90 13.63 -2.71 4.35
N LEU A 91 12.45 -2.28 3.93
CA LEU A 91 11.32 -3.16 3.62
C LEU A 91 11.66 -4.11 2.47
N HIS A 92 12.32 -3.62 1.41
CA HIS A 92 12.77 -4.46 0.32
C HIS A 92 13.74 -5.53 0.83
N ARG A 93 14.72 -5.13 1.65
CA ARG A 93 15.68 -6.06 2.27
C ARG A 93 14.99 -7.14 3.09
N GLN A 94 13.98 -6.76 3.87
CA GLN A 94 13.20 -7.66 4.73
C GLN A 94 12.23 -8.57 3.97
N THR A 95 11.82 -8.24 2.74
CA THR A 95 10.71 -8.94 2.07
C THR A 95 11.09 -9.64 0.77
N GLN A 96 12.22 -9.31 0.15
CA GLN A 96 12.68 -9.91 -1.12
C GLN A 96 12.77 -11.45 -1.11
N HIS A 97 12.93 -12.06 0.07
CA HIS A 97 13.07 -13.52 0.23
C HIS A 97 11.74 -14.25 0.45
N ILE A 98 10.62 -13.53 0.57
CA ILE A 98 9.30 -14.13 0.78
C ILE A 98 8.87 -14.87 -0.50
N ALA A 99 8.30 -16.07 -0.33
CA ALA A 99 7.80 -16.88 -1.43
C ALA A 99 6.57 -16.24 -2.08
N LEU A 100 6.40 -16.43 -3.39
CA LEU A 100 5.31 -15.80 -4.15
C LEU A 100 3.92 -16.07 -3.55
N ASP A 101 3.63 -17.31 -3.18
CA ASP A 101 2.33 -17.68 -2.61
C ASP A 101 2.05 -16.94 -1.28
N ASP A 102 3.09 -16.73 -0.47
CA ASP A 102 3.00 -15.99 0.78
C ASP A 102 2.80 -14.49 0.54
N VAL A 103 3.44 -13.94 -0.49
CA VAL A 103 3.22 -12.55 -0.93
C VAL A 103 1.78 -12.34 -1.36
N LEU A 104 1.26 -13.20 -2.24
CA LEU A 104 -0.10 -13.10 -2.77
C LEU A 104 -1.15 -13.26 -1.68
N ARG A 105 -0.94 -14.20 -0.76
CA ARG A 105 -1.79 -14.39 0.42
C ARG A 105 -1.76 -13.16 1.33
N ARG A 106 -0.55 -12.68 1.68
CA ARG A 106 -0.39 -11.48 2.52
C ARG A 106 -1.08 -10.26 1.92
N LEU A 107 -0.93 -10.03 0.62
CA LEU A 107 -1.55 -8.90 -0.08
C LEU A 107 -3.08 -8.97 0.01
N ARG A 108 -3.67 -10.12 -0.31
CA ARG A 108 -5.13 -10.33 -0.25
C ARG A 108 -5.67 -10.21 1.17
N ASP A 109 -5.02 -10.84 2.14
CA ASP A 109 -5.45 -10.81 3.54
C ASP A 109 -5.36 -9.39 4.12
N THR A 110 -4.28 -8.66 3.82
CA THR A 110 -4.09 -7.28 4.29
C THR A 110 -5.10 -6.34 3.63
N HIS A 111 -5.38 -6.51 2.33
CA HIS A 111 -6.43 -5.76 1.65
C HIS A 111 -7.80 -6.02 2.25
N ALA A 112 -8.22 -7.28 2.36
CA ALA A 112 -9.54 -7.64 2.88
C ALA A 112 -9.74 -7.12 4.32
N SER A 113 -8.77 -7.34 5.20
CA SER A 113 -8.85 -6.85 6.59
C SER A 113 -8.86 -5.32 6.71
N THR A 114 -8.06 -4.62 5.89
CA THR A 114 -8.06 -3.15 5.86
C THR A 114 -9.38 -2.61 5.32
N ARG A 115 -9.91 -3.21 4.25
CA ARG A 115 -11.19 -2.83 3.68
C ARG A 115 -12.32 -3.03 4.72
N ASP A 116 -12.37 -4.18 5.38
CA ASP A 116 -13.35 -4.48 6.43
C ASP A 116 -13.30 -3.48 7.59
N LEU A 117 -12.09 -3.06 7.98
CA LEU A 117 -11.89 -2.05 9.01
C LEU A 117 -12.47 -0.70 8.58
N LEU A 118 -12.13 -0.25 7.37
CA LEU A 118 -12.63 1.00 6.80
C LEU A 118 -14.16 0.98 6.60
N GLU A 119 -14.75 -0.19 6.33
CA GLU A 119 -16.21 -0.36 6.28
C GLU A 119 -16.89 -0.07 7.61
N LYS A 120 -16.24 -0.42 8.72
CA LYS A 120 -16.82 -0.31 10.06
C LYS A 120 -16.57 1.05 10.69
N MET A 121 -15.63 1.81 10.14
CA MET A 121 -15.24 3.14 10.61
C MET A 121 -16.33 4.18 10.32
N ASP A 122 -16.54 5.12 11.24
CA ASP A 122 -17.52 6.20 11.05
C ASP A 122 -17.07 7.16 9.95
N GLU A 123 -18.02 7.64 9.13
CA GLU A 123 -17.69 8.52 8.00
C GLU A 123 -16.93 9.78 8.45
N GLN A 124 -17.29 10.35 9.59
CA GLN A 124 -16.64 11.55 10.12
C GLN A 124 -15.16 11.33 10.40
N ASP A 125 -14.75 10.12 10.76
CA ASP A 125 -13.37 9.81 11.09
C ASP A 125 -12.46 9.90 9.86
N PHE A 126 -12.95 9.61 8.65
CA PHE A 126 -12.18 9.76 7.40
C PHE A 126 -11.72 11.20 7.18
N PHE A 127 -12.52 12.15 7.67
CA PHE A 127 -12.32 13.58 7.47
C PHE A 127 -11.63 14.27 8.66
N LYS A 128 -11.30 13.52 9.72
CA LYS A 128 -10.51 14.04 10.83
C LYS A 128 -9.05 14.26 10.40
N PRO A 129 -8.37 15.27 10.97
CA PRO A 129 -6.99 15.57 10.61
C PRO A 129 -6.05 14.44 11.04
N PHE A 130 -4.95 14.24 10.31
CA PHE A 130 -3.96 13.20 10.60
C PHE A 130 -3.45 13.21 12.03
N ASN A 131 -3.16 14.39 12.57
CA ASN A 131 -2.72 14.55 13.95
C ASN A 131 -3.78 14.21 15.01
N HIS A 132 -5.05 14.01 14.65
CA HIS A 132 -6.05 13.42 15.56
C HIS A 132 -5.65 12.01 15.99
N PHE A 133 -5.12 11.22 15.04
CA PHE A 133 -4.72 9.83 15.27
C PHE A 133 -3.23 9.68 15.58
N GLN A 134 -2.41 10.64 15.14
CA GLN A 134 -0.97 10.68 15.37
C GLN A 134 -0.59 12.01 16.06
N PRO A 135 -0.81 12.17 17.37
CA PRO A 135 -0.69 13.47 18.05
C PRO A 135 0.69 14.12 17.98
N ALA A 136 1.75 13.34 17.76
CA ALA A 136 3.11 13.85 17.57
C ALA A 136 3.36 14.46 16.18
N SER A 137 2.47 14.23 15.21
CA SER A 137 2.56 14.74 13.85
C SER A 137 2.06 16.18 13.76
N THR A 138 2.73 17.01 12.95
CA THR A 138 2.26 18.36 12.60
C THR A 138 1.27 18.36 11.43
N ARG A 139 1.00 17.20 10.82
CA ARG A 139 0.12 17.08 9.65
C ARG A 139 -1.34 17.28 10.05
N THR A 140 -1.99 18.25 9.40
CA THR A 140 -3.40 18.62 9.66
C THR A 140 -4.35 18.25 8.52
N TYR A 141 -3.84 17.71 7.42
CA TYR A 141 -4.70 17.22 6.34
C TYR A 141 -5.53 16.02 6.80
N PRO A 142 -6.74 15.82 6.26
CA PRO A 142 -7.59 14.69 6.63
C PRO A 142 -6.95 13.33 6.33
N ILE A 143 -7.19 12.33 7.20
CA ILE A 143 -6.60 10.99 7.03
C ILE A 143 -7.07 10.26 5.76
N VAL A 144 -8.19 10.65 5.16
CA VAL A 144 -8.64 10.09 3.88
C VAL A 144 -7.57 10.17 2.80
N ARG A 145 -6.73 11.21 2.80
CA ARG A 145 -5.62 11.33 1.84
C ARG A 145 -4.55 10.28 2.06
N TRP A 146 -4.29 9.92 3.32
CA TRP A 146 -3.35 8.85 3.65
C TRP A 146 -3.94 7.49 3.31
N ILE A 147 -5.22 7.27 3.61
CA ILE A 147 -5.93 6.04 3.27
C ILE A 147 -5.87 5.80 1.75
N ILE A 148 -6.26 6.79 0.95
CA ILE A 148 -6.23 6.69 -0.52
C ILE A 148 -4.79 6.54 -1.03
N GLY A 149 -3.85 7.31 -0.46
CA GLY A 149 -2.44 7.27 -0.79
C GLY A 149 -1.83 5.88 -0.63
N ASP A 150 -2.11 5.18 0.47
CA ASP A 150 -1.60 3.83 0.76
C ASP A 150 -2.48 2.69 0.17
N THR A 151 -3.58 3.03 -0.49
CA THR A 151 -4.50 2.07 -1.13
C THR A 151 -4.64 2.34 -2.62
N ALA A 152 -5.70 3.05 -3.04
CA ALA A 152 -6.10 3.18 -4.42
C ALA A 152 -5.00 3.83 -5.28
N GLU A 153 -4.39 4.92 -4.81
CA GLU A 153 -3.30 5.59 -5.53
C GLU A 153 -2.08 4.68 -5.61
N HIS A 154 -1.67 4.06 -4.49
CA HIS A 154 -0.52 3.16 -4.46
C HIS A 154 -0.65 1.96 -5.40
N TYR A 155 -1.82 1.30 -5.39
CA TYR A 155 -2.09 0.16 -6.25
C TYR A 155 -1.94 0.54 -7.73
N LEU A 156 -2.53 1.67 -8.13
CA LEU A 156 -2.51 2.14 -9.50
C LEU A 156 -1.12 2.66 -9.91
N GLU A 157 -0.39 3.30 -8.98
CA GLU A 157 0.97 3.78 -9.20
C GLU A 157 1.92 2.64 -9.54
N HIS A 158 1.81 1.49 -8.87
CA HIS A 158 2.72 0.36 -9.08
C HIS A 158 2.46 -0.47 -10.33
N ILE A 159 1.24 -0.42 -10.90
CA ILE A 159 0.90 -1.21 -12.10
C ILE A 159 1.81 -0.88 -13.30
N PRO A 160 2.04 0.40 -13.67
CA PRO A 160 2.99 0.75 -14.74
C PRO A 160 4.40 0.21 -14.54
N TRP A 161 4.92 0.22 -13.31
CA TRP A 161 6.26 -0.32 -13.00
C TRP A 161 6.31 -1.82 -13.21
N MET A 162 5.33 -2.54 -12.65
CA MET A 162 5.22 -3.99 -12.83
C MET A 162 5.02 -4.37 -14.30
N ARG A 163 4.23 -3.60 -15.06
CA ARG A 163 4.03 -3.81 -16.49
C ARG A 163 5.35 -3.66 -17.26
N ALA A 164 6.11 -2.60 -16.98
CA ALA A 164 7.39 -2.36 -17.64
C ALA A 164 8.40 -3.50 -17.38
N ILE A 165 8.39 -4.09 -16.18
CA ILE A 165 9.21 -5.27 -15.84
C ILE A 165 8.86 -6.45 -16.76
N ILE A 166 7.57 -6.75 -16.92
CA ILE A 166 7.11 -7.86 -17.78
C ILE A 166 7.41 -7.60 -19.26
N GLU A 167 7.23 -6.36 -19.73
CA GLU A 167 7.46 -6.00 -21.13
C GLU A 167 8.94 -5.94 -21.51
N SER A 168 9.83 -5.78 -20.53
CA SER A 168 11.29 -5.74 -20.74
C SER A 168 11.92 -7.14 -20.80
N ASP A 169 11.17 -8.20 -20.50
CA ASP A 169 11.61 -9.59 -20.58
C ASP A 169 11.13 -10.23 -21.91
N PRO A 170 12.03 -10.48 -22.88
CA PRO A 170 11.63 -11.02 -24.18
C PRO A 170 11.21 -12.51 -24.15
N GLY A 171 11.31 -13.19 -23.00
CA GLY A 171 11.03 -14.62 -22.85
C GLY A 171 12.16 -15.54 -23.30
#